data_AF-A0A3N5K3M4-F1
#
_entry.id   AF-A0A3N5K3M4-F1
#
_cell.length_a   1.000
_cell.length_b   1.000
_cell.length_c   1.000
_cell.angle_alpha   90.00
_cell.angle_beta   90.00
_cell.angle_gamma   90.00
#
_symmetry.space_group_name_H-M   'P 1'
#
loop_
_entity.id
_entity.type
_entity.pdbx_description
1 polymer ?
#
loop_
_entity_poly.entity_id
_entity_poly.type
_entity_poly.pdbx_seq_one_letter_code
_entity_poly.pdbx_strand_id
1 'polypeptide(L)'
;METSGQVDASKASRRMMNLMKMNSLIQLPVPAILCLLMTVSTAQSAADVNEYLSMCDASAAFAFDEQHFIVANDEDNTLRIFRVDRREPVQSFDLSGFLGIRHDGKSPEADLEGAAKLGDYYFFISSHGRDAKGRLRENRHCFFAVQVDKRENDFVIRPVGRVYKHLLDDLIMVEELKKVGLPDFYQPHVPKHEQLEPKHLGVNIEGLSASADGKSLLIGFRNPIPQGKAILIALNNPMSVVLEGLAPSFSSPLFLDLNGLGIRSIDYLSWLDRYLIIAGARDGSEKSRLFYWSGVAEGVQELGHQVLLKSWNPETFSAFPERSRIQLYSDDGTRLLENAAGEKCECKKLPEPERKRFRGLWFSLE
;
A
#
# COMPACT_ATOMS: atom_id res chain seq x y z
N MET A 1 9.36 74.45 -5.12
CA MET A 1 10.05 75.61 -4.52
C MET A 1 9.15 76.11 -3.42
N GLU A 2 9.43 75.65 -2.19
CA GLU A 2 9.99 76.48 -1.10
C GLU A 2 8.86 77.33 -0.48
N THR A 3 8.53 77.29 0.81
CA THR A 3 9.34 77.11 2.05
C THR A 3 8.36 76.95 3.24
N SER A 4 8.62 76.03 4.19
CA SER A 4 8.97 76.25 5.63
C SER A 4 8.30 77.44 6.34
N GLY A 5 7.90 77.44 7.61
CA GLY A 5 8.08 76.58 8.79
C GLY A 5 7.09 77.07 9.87
N GLN A 6 6.63 76.24 10.81
CA GLN A 6 7.25 75.80 12.06
C GLN A 6 7.06 76.80 13.24
N VAL A 7 6.72 76.22 14.41
CA VAL A 7 7.04 76.62 15.80
C VAL A 7 5.88 77.15 16.68
N ASP A 8 5.48 76.26 17.62
CA ASP A 8 5.29 76.42 19.10
C ASP A 8 4.53 77.63 19.68
N ALA A 9 3.95 77.59 20.88
CA ALA A 9 3.58 76.56 21.85
C ALA A 9 2.81 77.30 22.97
N SER A 10 2.19 76.50 23.84
CA SER A 10 2.16 76.71 25.28
C SER A 10 0.92 77.32 25.96
N LYS A 11 0.71 76.72 27.14
CA LYS A 11 0.13 77.23 28.40
C LYS A 11 -1.34 76.94 28.72
N ALA A 12 -1.45 75.91 29.54
CA ALA A 12 -2.38 75.70 30.63
C ALA A 12 -2.83 76.96 31.39
N SER A 13 -4.09 76.95 31.86
CA SER A 13 -4.41 77.15 33.29
C SER A 13 -5.89 76.84 33.61
N ARG A 14 -6.07 76.14 34.74
CA ARG A 14 -7.24 76.07 35.65
C ARG A 14 -8.01 77.42 35.68
N ARG A 15 -9.33 77.52 35.96
CA ARG A 15 -10.08 77.03 37.13
C ARG A 15 -11.55 77.54 37.03
N MET A 16 -12.52 76.70 37.42
CA MET A 16 -13.82 76.98 38.11
C MET A 16 -14.69 78.16 37.59
N MET A 17 -15.99 78.01 37.38
CA MET A 17 -16.96 77.51 38.35
C MET A 17 -18.36 77.43 37.72
N ASN A 18 -19.24 76.71 38.43
CA ASN A 18 -20.70 76.73 38.41
C ASN A 18 -21.38 75.68 37.52
N LEU A 19 -21.95 74.62 38.07
CA LEU A 19 -23.12 74.50 38.97
C LEU A 19 -24.26 73.97 38.09
N MET A 20 -24.65 72.70 38.29
CA MET A 20 -26.03 72.29 38.51
C MET A 20 -26.25 70.80 38.19
N LYS A 21 -26.84 70.14 39.20
CA LYS A 21 -27.82 69.05 39.11
C LYS A 21 -27.29 67.66 38.72
N MET A 22 -26.99 66.92 39.78
CA MET A 22 -27.19 65.47 39.90
C MET A 22 -28.56 65.07 39.34
N ASN A 23 -28.57 64.22 38.31
CA ASN A 23 -29.65 63.28 38.04
C ASN A 23 -29.03 61.89 37.93
N SER A 24 -29.47 61.00 38.81
CA SER A 24 -29.06 59.61 38.90
C SER A 24 -29.37 58.86 37.60
N LEU A 25 -28.34 58.47 36.86
CA LEU A 25 -28.44 57.53 35.74
C LEU A 25 -28.28 56.11 36.29
N ILE A 26 -29.39 55.37 36.27
CA ILE A 26 -29.45 53.92 36.47
C ILE A 26 -28.66 53.27 35.32
N GLN A 27 -27.54 52.62 35.66
CA GLN A 27 -26.79 51.79 34.72
C GLN A 27 -27.60 50.53 34.40
N LEU A 28 -28.07 50.42 33.16
CA LEU A 28 -28.53 49.16 32.57
C LEU A 28 -27.31 48.35 32.11
N PRO A 29 -27.22 47.04 32.38
CA PRO A 29 -26.09 46.24 31.93
C PRO A 29 -26.19 45.99 30.42
N VAL A 30 -25.10 46.26 29.72
CA VAL A 30 -24.87 45.84 28.33
C VAL A 30 -24.87 44.31 28.28
N PRO A 31 -25.71 43.64 27.48
CA PRO A 31 -25.57 42.20 27.29
C PRO A 31 -24.30 41.96 26.47
N ALA A 32 -23.30 41.35 27.11
CA ALA A 32 -22.14 40.81 26.44
C ALA A 32 -22.60 39.74 25.45
N ILE A 33 -22.57 40.05 24.16
CA ILE A 33 -22.72 39.06 23.09
C ILE A 33 -21.45 38.21 23.13
N LEU A 34 -21.53 37.10 23.85
CA LEU A 34 -20.54 36.04 23.82
C LEU A 34 -20.70 35.32 22.48
N CYS A 35 -19.95 35.76 21.46
CA CYS A 35 -19.75 34.96 20.25
C CYS A 35 -19.03 33.67 20.67
N LEU A 36 -19.81 32.63 20.93
CA LEU A 36 -19.33 31.28 21.11
C LEU A 36 -18.75 30.83 19.77
N LEU A 37 -17.43 30.98 19.61
CA LEU A 37 -16.67 30.28 18.59
C LEU A 37 -16.89 28.78 18.87
N MET A 38 -17.88 28.20 18.21
CA MET A 38 -18.00 26.75 18.07
C MET A 38 -16.76 26.31 17.30
N THR A 39 -15.71 25.96 18.02
CA THR A 39 -14.67 25.11 17.48
C THR A 39 -15.35 23.80 17.14
N VAL A 40 -15.69 23.61 15.87
CA VAL A 40 -15.94 22.29 15.33
C VAL A 40 -14.60 21.57 15.42
N SER A 41 -14.37 20.95 16.57
CA SER A 41 -13.32 19.96 16.70
C SER A 41 -13.80 18.81 15.82
N THR A 42 -13.28 18.73 14.60
CA THR A 42 -13.33 17.48 13.85
C THR A 42 -12.55 16.50 14.72
N ALA A 43 -13.28 15.69 15.49
CA ALA A 43 -12.70 14.53 16.12
C ALA A 43 -12.19 13.68 14.98
N GLN A 44 -10.89 13.78 14.69
CA GLN A 44 -10.18 12.84 13.84
C GLN A 44 -10.52 11.47 14.44
N SER A 45 -11.36 10.69 13.76
CA SER A 45 -11.66 9.32 14.17
C SER A 45 -10.33 8.63 14.39
N ALA A 46 -10.06 8.22 15.63
CA ALA A 46 -8.89 7.42 15.94
C ALA A 46 -9.00 6.19 15.05
N ALA A 47 -8.10 6.07 14.08
CA ALA A 47 -8.18 5.02 13.08
C ALA A 47 -8.23 3.65 13.79
N ASP A 48 -9.24 2.84 13.45
CA ASP A 48 -9.46 1.54 14.07
C ASP A 48 -8.34 0.59 13.66
N VAL A 49 -7.47 0.28 14.62
CA VAL A 49 -6.35 -0.66 14.46
C VAL A 49 -6.80 -2.05 14.89
N ASN A 50 -6.75 -2.99 13.95
CA ASN A 50 -6.92 -4.41 14.18
C ASN A 50 -5.56 -5.12 14.24
N GLU A 51 -5.47 -6.21 14.99
CA GLU A 51 -4.33 -7.15 14.94
C GLU A 51 -4.83 -8.53 14.54
N TYR A 52 -4.22 -9.09 13.50
CA TYR A 52 -4.48 -10.42 12.97
C TYR A 52 -3.30 -11.34 13.27
N LEU A 53 -3.57 -12.60 13.61
CA LEU A 53 -2.57 -13.56 14.10
C LEU A 53 -2.07 -14.50 12.98
N SER A 54 -1.08 -15.33 13.32
CA SER A 54 -0.55 -16.44 12.51
C SER A 54 0.37 -16.06 11.34
N MET A 55 0.70 -14.78 11.19
CA MET A 55 1.71 -14.25 10.26
C MET A 55 2.13 -12.83 10.66
N CYS A 56 3.21 -12.30 10.06
CA CYS A 56 3.76 -10.97 10.40
C CYS A 56 3.76 -9.98 9.23
N ASP A 57 3.87 -10.50 8.01
CA ASP A 57 4.19 -9.70 6.83
C ASP A 57 3.05 -9.85 5.81
N ALA A 58 2.09 -8.92 5.86
CA ALA A 58 1.02 -8.89 4.87
C ALA A 58 1.55 -8.20 3.60
N SER A 59 1.90 -9.02 2.61
CA SER A 59 2.52 -8.57 1.36
C SER A 59 1.51 -8.46 0.21
N ALA A 60 0.54 -9.38 0.12
CA ALA A 60 -0.56 -9.29 -0.84
C ALA A 60 -1.90 -9.51 -0.14
N ALA A 61 -2.92 -8.70 -0.44
CA ALA A 61 -4.25 -8.88 0.11
C ALA A 61 -5.37 -8.47 -0.86
N PHE A 62 -6.55 -9.06 -0.70
CA PHE A 62 -7.78 -8.56 -1.31
C PHE A 62 -8.99 -8.95 -0.48
N ALA A 63 -10.03 -8.11 -0.50
CA ALA A 63 -11.35 -8.50 0.00
C ALA A 63 -12.17 -9.12 -1.12
N PHE A 64 -12.94 -10.16 -0.80
CA PHE A 64 -13.87 -10.76 -1.77
C PHE A 64 -15.33 -10.69 -1.33
N ASP A 65 -15.59 -10.33 -0.07
CA ASP A 65 -16.90 -9.88 0.39
C ASP A 65 -16.75 -8.81 1.49
N GLU A 66 -17.85 -8.34 2.07
CA GLU A 66 -17.84 -7.28 3.08
C GLU A 66 -17.11 -7.64 4.37
N GLN A 67 -16.91 -8.93 4.64
CA GLN A 67 -16.41 -9.43 5.93
C GLN A 67 -15.11 -10.20 5.79
N HIS A 68 -14.77 -10.70 4.61
CA HIS A 68 -13.65 -11.60 4.41
C HIS A 68 -12.64 -11.06 3.41
N PHE A 69 -11.38 -11.32 3.73
CA PHE A 69 -10.24 -10.97 2.90
C PHE A 69 -9.21 -12.09 2.94
N ILE A 70 -8.49 -12.25 1.83
CA ILE A 70 -7.34 -13.15 1.72
C ILE A 70 -6.08 -12.33 1.90
N VAL A 71 -5.12 -12.88 2.62
CA VAL A 71 -3.78 -12.34 2.78
C VAL A 71 -2.74 -13.42 2.44
N ALA A 72 -1.72 -13.02 1.70
CA ALA A 72 -0.49 -13.76 1.48
C ALA A 72 0.66 -13.15 2.30
N ASN A 73 1.65 -13.99 2.57
CA ASN A 73 2.86 -13.70 3.32
C ASN A 73 4.06 -13.89 2.39
N ASP A 74 5.06 -13.00 2.43
CA ASP A 74 6.30 -13.16 1.66
C ASP A 74 7.17 -14.28 2.26
N GLU A 75 7.06 -14.53 3.56
CA GLU A 75 7.85 -15.53 4.30
C GLU A 75 7.29 -16.98 4.23
N ASP A 76 6.15 -17.23 3.55
CA ASP A 76 5.61 -18.58 3.33
C ASP A 76 4.73 -18.73 2.05
N ASN A 77 4.23 -19.95 1.80
CA ASN A 77 3.43 -20.27 0.61
C ASN A 77 1.93 -20.44 0.90
N THR A 78 1.44 -19.88 2.01
CA THR A 78 0.08 -20.11 2.50
C THR A 78 -0.80 -18.89 2.30
N LEU A 79 -1.95 -19.09 1.65
CA LEU A 79 -3.02 -18.09 1.65
C LEU A 79 -3.87 -18.24 2.91
N ARG A 80 -4.16 -17.13 3.57
CA ARG A 80 -4.98 -17.10 4.80
C ARG A 80 -6.22 -16.27 4.55
N ILE A 81 -7.38 -16.82 4.87
CA ILE A 81 -8.65 -16.09 4.88
C ILE A 81 -8.88 -15.59 6.29
N PHE A 82 -9.14 -14.29 6.43
CA PHE A 82 -9.53 -13.65 7.67
C PHE A 82 -10.95 -13.12 7.57
N ARG A 83 -11.58 -12.96 8.73
CA ARG A 83 -12.79 -12.17 8.89
C ARG A 83 -12.43 -10.87 9.61
N VAL A 84 -12.97 -9.73 9.18
CA VAL A 84 -12.58 -8.40 9.65
C VAL A 84 -12.74 -8.15 11.16
N ASP A 85 -13.58 -8.94 11.83
CA ASP A 85 -13.88 -8.86 13.27
C ASP A 85 -13.22 -9.99 14.08
N ARG A 86 -12.37 -10.80 13.45
CA ARG A 86 -11.69 -11.94 14.06
C ARG A 86 -10.18 -11.85 13.85
N ARG A 87 -9.43 -12.16 14.90
CA ARG A 87 -7.96 -12.06 14.89
C ARG A 87 -7.32 -13.26 14.21
N GLU A 88 -7.83 -14.47 14.44
CA GLU A 88 -7.31 -15.70 13.84
C GLU A 88 -7.83 -15.87 12.41
N PRO A 89 -7.05 -16.49 11.51
CA PRO A 89 -7.56 -16.88 10.20
C PRO A 89 -8.74 -17.85 10.38
N VAL A 90 -9.76 -17.69 9.55
CA VAL A 90 -10.87 -18.66 9.49
C VAL A 90 -10.44 -19.91 8.71
N GLN A 91 -9.48 -19.77 7.79
CA GLN A 91 -8.93 -20.89 7.03
C GLN A 91 -7.57 -20.55 6.43
N SER A 92 -6.75 -21.57 6.20
CA SER A 92 -5.42 -21.46 5.58
C SER A 92 -5.25 -22.53 4.50
N PHE A 93 -4.57 -22.17 3.41
CA PHE A 93 -4.37 -23.02 2.24
C PHE A 93 -2.89 -23.00 1.85
N ASP A 94 -2.19 -24.12 2.07
CA ASP A 94 -0.81 -24.30 1.62
C ASP A 94 -0.76 -24.53 0.11
N LEU A 95 -0.08 -23.64 -0.61
CA LEU A 95 0.09 -23.72 -2.05
C LEU A 95 1.43 -24.35 -2.47
N SER A 96 2.29 -24.77 -1.54
CA SER A 96 3.66 -25.24 -1.84
C SER A 96 3.71 -26.29 -2.95
N GLY A 97 2.79 -27.27 -2.90
CA GLY A 97 2.69 -28.33 -3.91
C GLY A 97 2.26 -27.81 -5.29
N PHE A 98 1.29 -26.90 -5.34
CA PHE A 98 0.83 -26.29 -6.60
C PHE A 98 1.88 -25.35 -7.19
N LEU A 99 2.54 -24.56 -6.35
CA LEU A 99 3.60 -23.63 -6.75
C LEU A 99 4.88 -24.33 -7.21
N GLY A 100 4.99 -25.64 -6.94
CA GLY A 100 6.16 -26.44 -7.29
C GLY A 100 7.40 -26.02 -6.52
N ILE A 101 7.22 -25.62 -5.25
CA ILE A 101 8.30 -25.09 -4.42
C ILE A 101 9.35 -26.16 -4.19
N ARG A 102 10.59 -25.85 -4.58
CA ARG A 102 11.76 -26.71 -4.40
C ARG A 102 12.50 -26.30 -3.14
N HIS A 103 13.07 -27.27 -2.46
CA HIS A 103 13.97 -26.98 -1.35
C HIS A 103 15.33 -26.50 -1.91
N ASP A 104 15.55 -25.19 -1.93
CA ASP A 104 16.69 -24.53 -2.58
C ASP A 104 17.60 -23.78 -1.58
N GLY A 105 17.46 -24.08 -0.28
CA GLY A 105 18.21 -23.43 0.78
C GLY A 105 17.41 -23.28 2.06
N LYS A 106 17.55 -22.13 2.73
CA LYS A 106 16.93 -21.85 4.04
C LYS A 106 15.53 -21.23 3.96
N SER A 107 15.08 -20.81 2.78
CA SER A 107 13.81 -20.10 2.59
C SER A 107 13.07 -20.64 1.35
N PRO A 108 12.45 -21.83 1.43
CA PRO A 108 11.67 -22.40 0.33
C PRO A 108 10.30 -21.70 0.21
N GLU A 109 10.30 -20.44 -0.22
CA GLU A 109 9.11 -19.60 -0.35
C GLU A 109 8.97 -19.06 -1.78
N ALA A 110 7.73 -18.70 -2.13
CA ALA A 110 7.41 -18.03 -3.36
C ALA A 110 7.58 -16.51 -3.30
N ASP A 111 7.63 -15.89 -2.11
CA ASP A 111 7.73 -14.42 -1.95
C ASP A 111 6.52 -13.77 -2.66
N LEU A 112 5.30 -14.08 -2.19
CA LEU A 112 4.05 -13.61 -2.79
C LEU A 112 3.85 -12.13 -2.45
N GLU A 113 3.69 -11.26 -3.43
CA GLU A 113 3.75 -9.80 -3.23
C GLU A 113 2.54 -9.03 -3.77
N GLY A 114 1.86 -9.55 -4.81
CA GLY A 114 0.71 -8.87 -5.40
C GLY A 114 -0.48 -9.79 -5.58
N ALA A 115 -1.68 -9.24 -5.45
CA ALA A 115 -2.93 -9.96 -5.69
C ALA A 115 -3.96 -9.06 -6.37
N ALA A 116 -4.77 -9.63 -7.27
CA ALA A 116 -5.84 -8.90 -7.94
C ALA A 116 -7.01 -9.82 -8.29
N LYS A 117 -8.24 -9.31 -8.20
CA LYS A 117 -9.43 -10.00 -8.70
C LYS A 117 -9.73 -9.58 -10.14
N LEU A 118 -9.90 -10.55 -11.04
CA LEU A 118 -10.32 -10.32 -12.43
C LEU A 118 -11.39 -11.34 -12.82
N GLY A 119 -12.63 -10.88 -12.99
CA GLY A 119 -13.78 -11.76 -13.16
C GLY A 119 -13.98 -12.68 -11.95
N ASP A 120 -14.00 -13.99 -12.19
CA ASP A 120 -14.15 -15.02 -11.16
C ASP A 120 -12.82 -15.54 -10.60
N TYR A 121 -11.71 -14.95 -11.03
CA TYR A 121 -10.37 -15.42 -10.70
C TYR A 121 -9.63 -14.43 -9.82
N TYR A 122 -8.82 -14.98 -8.92
CA TYR A 122 -7.93 -14.23 -8.06
C TYR A 122 -6.50 -14.55 -8.46
N PHE A 123 -5.84 -13.57 -9.04
CA PHE A 123 -4.47 -13.68 -9.50
C PHE A 123 -3.52 -13.30 -8.39
N PHE A 124 -2.38 -13.97 -8.39
CA PHE A 124 -1.27 -13.71 -7.49
C PHE A 124 0.03 -13.66 -8.28
N ILE A 125 0.92 -12.78 -7.84
CA ILE A 125 2.25 -12.61 -8.39
C ILE A 125 3.27 -12.54 -7.26
N SER A 126 4.40 -13.20 -7.44
CA SER A 126 5.54 -13.09 -6.53
C SER A 126 6.48 -11.94 -6.93
N SER A 127 7.50 -11.69 -6.11
CA SER A 127 8.49 -10.62 -6.36
C SER A 127 9.23 -10.71 -7.68
N HIS A 128 9.43 -11.92 -8.23
CA HIS A 128 10.35 -12.20 -9.34
C HIS A 128 11.79 -11.71 -9.08
N GLY A 129 12.12 -11.49 -7.80
CA GLY A 129 13.38 -10.92 -7.37
C GLY A 129 14.42 -11.99 -7.00
N ARG A 130 15.65 -11.53 -6.89
CA ARG A 130 16.74 -12.27 -6.22
C ARG A 130 16.54 -12.24 -4.71
N ASP A 131 17.32 -13.02 -3.98
CA ASP A 131 17.38 -12.86 -2.52
C ASP A 131 18.28 -11.70 -2.08
N ALA A 132 18.33 -11.44 -0.77
CA ALA A 132 19.19 -10.41 -0.14
C ALA A 132 20.72 -10.67 -0.28
N LYS A 133 21.13 -11.73 -0.98
CA LYS A 133 22.53 -11.99 -1.36
C LYS A 133 22.72 -11.90 -2.88
N GLY A 134 21.71 -11.44 -3.61
CA GLY A 134 21.69 -11.33 -5.06
C GLY A 134 21.64 -12.67 -5.78
N ARG A 135 21.30 -13.79 -5.12
CA ARG A 135 21.16 -15.10 -5.76
C ARG A 135 19.81 -15.18 -6.48
N LEU A 136 19.78 -15.75 -7.69
CA LEU A 136 18.52 -16.07 -8.37
C LEU A 136 17.72 -17.08 -7.53
N ARG A 137 16.40 -16.92 -7.51
CA ARG A 137 15.47 -17.73 -6.73
C ARG A 137 14.34 -18.20 -7.64
N GLU A 138 14.46 -19.39 -8.23
CA GLU A 138 13.43 -19.94 -9.13
C GLU A 138 12.04 -20.02 -8.47
N ASN A 139 11.98 -20.28 -7.17
CA ASN A 139 10.72 -20.32 -6.42
C ASN A 139 9.99 -18.96 -6.44
N ARG A 140 10.71 -17.84 -6.57
CA ARG A 140 10.16 -16.48 -6.58
C ARG A 140 9.61 -16.03 -7.93
N HIS A 141 9.60 -16.90 -8.94
CA HIS A 141 9.05 -16.62 -10.26
C HIS A 141 7.71 -17.31 -10.40
N CYS A 142 6.64 -16.74 -9.84
CA CYS A 142 5.30 -17.31 -9.82
C CYS A 142 4.28 -16.27 -10.25
N PHE A 143 3.57 -16.54 -11.35
CA PHE A 143 2.31 -15.89 -11.67
C PHE A 143 1.24 -16.97 -11.83
N PHE A 144 0.14 -16.86 -11.08
CA PHE A 144 -0.89 -17.90 -11.04
C PHE A 144 -2.25 -17.32 -10.65
N ALA A 145 -3.28 -18.17 -10.75
CA ALA A 145 -4.62 -17.83 -10.32
C ALA A 145 -5.23 -18.92 -9.43
N VAL A 146 -6.17 -18.51 -8.60
CA VAL A 146 -7.06 -19.39 -7.85
C VAL A 146 -8.51 -18.95 -8.05
N GLN A 147 -9.44 -19.88 -7.81
CA GLN A 147 -10.84 -19.58 -7.55
C GLN A 147 -11.13 -19.74 -6.06
N VAL A 148 -12.05 -18.93 -5.54
CA VAL A 148 -12.48 -18.97 -4.14
C VAL A 148 -13.98 -19.26 -4.12
N ASP A 149 -14.35 -20.44 -3.65
CA ASP A 149 -15.74 -20.85 -3.50
C ASP A 149 -16.15 -20.71 -2.04
N LYS A 150 -17.09 -19.81 -1.76
CA LYS A 150 -17.73 -19.69 -0.45
C LYS A 150 -18.80 -20.76 -0.29
N ARG A 151 -18.67 -21.57 0.76
CA ARG A 151 -19.69 -22.54 1.20
C ARG A 151 -20.33 -22.01 2.49
N GLU A 152 -21.39 -22.68 2.95
CA GLU A 152 -22.17 -22.23 4.11
C GLU A 152 -21.32 -21.96 5.36
N ASN A 153 -20.30 -22.79 5.62
CA ASN A 153 -19.44 -22.70 6.80
C ASN A 153 -17.93 -22.76 6.49
N ASP A 154 -17.52 -22.72 5.22
CA ASP A 154 -16.12 -22.90 4.84
C ASP A 154 -15.81 -22.22 3.49
N PHE A 155 -14.52 -22.09 3.17
CA PHE A 155 -14.08 -21.68 1.84
C PHE A 155 -13.32 -22.81 1.15
N VAL A 156 -13.32 -22.79 -0.18
CA VAL A 156 -12.42 -23.66 -0.94
C VAL A 156 -11.65 -22.80 -1.91
N ILE A 157 -10.33 -22.75 -1.72
CA ILE A 157 -9.40 -22.18 -2.69
C ILE A 157 -8.97 -23.29 -3.65
N ARG A 158 -9.21 -23.09 -4.94
CA ARG A 158 -8.85 -24.02 -6.01
C ARG A 158 -7.81 -23.38 -6.92
N PRO A 159 -6.58 -23.90 -6.99
CA PRO A 159 -5.65 -23.48 -8.01
C PRO A 159 -6.21 -23.69 -9.41
N VAL A 160 -5.94 -22.73 -10.29
CA VAL A 160 -6.45 -22.71 -11.67
C VAL A 160 -5.28 -22.87 -12.63
N GLY A 161 -5.42 -23.79 -13.58
CA GLY A 161 -4.41 -24.00 -14.62
C GLY A 161 -3.04 -24.38 -14.04
N ARG A 162 -2.02 -23.62 -14.44
CA ARG A 162 -0.62 -23.84 -14.07
C ARG A 162 0.01 -22.53 -13.59
N VAL A 163 1.09 -22.67 -12.83
CA VAL A 163 1.94 -21.52 -12.47
C VAL A 163 2.81 -21.15 -13.66
N TYR A 164 2.73 -19.89 -14.08
CA TYR A 164 3.60 -19.32 -15.10
C TYR A 164 4.92 -18.85 -14.46
N LYS A 165 6.04 -19.41 -14.93
CA LYS A 165 7.38 -19.19 -14.36
C LYS A 165 8.27 -18.23 -15.16
N HIS A 166 7.85 -17.85 -16.36
CA HIS A 166 8.68 -17.13 -17.34
C HIS A 166 8.29 -15.65 -17.51
N LEU A 167 7.42 -15.12 -16.65
CA LEU A 167 6.88 -13.76 -16.80
C LEU A 167 7.98 -12.71 -16.92
N LEU A 168 9.02 -12.78 -16.08
CA LEU A 168 10.12 -11.82 -16.12
C LEU A 168 11.02 -12.03 -17.35
N ASP A 169 11.16 -13.25 -17.85
CA ASP A 169 11.85 -13.54 -19.12
C ASP A 169 11.11 -12.87 -20.29
N ASP A 170 9.78 -12.89 -20.31
CA ASP A 170 8.99 -12.23 -21.35
C ASP A 170 8.98 -10.71 -21.21
N LEU A 171 8.93 -10.19 -19.98
CA LEU A 171 8.95 -8.74 -19.71
C LEU A 171 10.25 -8.09 -20.20
N ILE A 172 11.40 -8.74 -20.03
CA ILE A 172 12.67 -8.21 -20.55
C ILE A 172 12.74 -8.24 -22.08
N MET A 173 11.80 -8.91 -22.76
CA MET A 173 11.71 -8.93 -24.21
C MET A 173 10.90 -7.76 -24.78
N VAL A 174 10.08 -7.09 -23.96
CA VAL A 174 9.32 -5.89 -24.35
C VAL A 174 10.28 -4.75 -24.68
N GLU A 175 10.14 -4.18 -25.88
CA GLU A 175 11.11 -3.23 -26.45
C GLU A 175 11.24 -1.95 -25.62
N GLU A 176 10.14 -1.42 -25.12
CA GLU A 176 10.13 -0.24 -24.25
C GLU A 176 10.78 -0.50 -22.89
N LEU A 177 10.66 -1.71 -22.35
CA LEU A 177 11.32 -2.11 -21.10
C LEU A 177 12.82 -2.33 -21.31
N LYS A 178 13.25 -2.81 -22.48
CA LYS A 178 14.67 -2.85 -22.88
C LYS A 178 15.29 -1.46 -22.92
N LYS A 179 14.59 -0.48 -23.50
CA LYS A 179 15.07 0.91 -23.61
C LYS A 179 15.34 1.58 -22.27
N VAL A 180 14.64 1.17 -21.21
CA VAL A 180 14.86 1.65 -19.84
C VAL A 180 15.76 0.74 -19.01
N GLY A 181 16.39 -0.27 -19.64
CA GLY A 181 17.41 -1.12 -19.02
C GLY A 181 16.85 -2.25 -18.15
N LEU A 182 15.58 -2.66 -18.28
CA LEU A 182 15.04 -3.78 -17.49
C LEU A 182 15.92 -5.05 -17.53
N PRO A 183 16.49 -5.47 -18.67
CA PRO A 183 17.40 -6.63 -18.72
C PRO A 183 18.60 -6.53 -17.78
N ASP A 184 19.14 -5.33 -17.55
CA ASP A 184 20.33 -5.09 -16.72
C ASP A 184 20.06 -5.30 -15.23
N PHE A 185 18.80 -5.12 -14.81
CA PHE A 185 18.35 -5.32 -13.42
C PHE A 185 17.96 -6.78 -13.11
N TYR A 186 17.74 -7.61 -14.13
CA TYR A 186 17.38 -9.01 -13.97
C TYR A 186 18.58 -9.97 -14.16
N GLN A 187 19.24 -9.89 -15.32
CA GLN A 187 20.36 -10.76 -15.72
C GLN A 187 20.10 -12.26 -15.46
N PRO A 188 19.15 -12.91 -16.18
CA PRO A 188 18.72 -14.30 -15.90
C PRO A 188 19.85 -15.33 -15.98
N HIS A 189 20.91 -15.05 -16.75
CA HIS A 189 22.05 -15.95 -16.92
C HIS A 189 23.12 -15.82 -15.82
N VAL A 190 22.97 -14.87 -14.90
CA VAL A 190 23.93 -14.64 -13.81
C VAL A 190 23.35 -15.21 -12.50
N PRO A 191 23.83 -16.36 -11.99
CA PRO A 191 23.22 -17.04 -10.85
C PRO A 191 23.31 -16.22 -9.54
N LYS A 192 24.31 -15.35 -9.40
CA LYS A 192 24.47 -14.45 -8.25
C LYS A 192 25.07 -13.11 -8.67
N HIS A 193 24.43 -12.01 -8.28
CA HIS A 193 24.95 -10.66 -8.43
C HIS A 193 24.48 -9.80 -7.25
N GLU A 194 25.38 -9.46 -6.32
CA GLU A 194 25.00 -8.84 -5.03
C GLU A 194 24.31 -7.48 -5.19
N GLN A 195 24.72 -6.68 -6.17
CA GLN A 195 24.07 -5.39 -6.45
C GLN A 195 22.64 -5.53 -6.98
N LEU A 196 22.24 -6.71 -7.47
CA LEU A 196 20.90 -7.00 -7.97
C LEU A 196 20.00 -7.61 -6.89
N GLU A 197 20.29 -7.41 -5.60
CA GLU A 197 19.27 -7.70 -4.59
C GLU A 197 18.07 -6.73 -4.71
N PRO A 198 16.85 -7.13 -4.28
CA PRO A 198 15.63 -6.33 -4.44
C PRO A 198 15.68 -4.94 -3.79
N LYS A 199 16.38 -4.80 -2.66
CA LYS A 199 16.53 -3.53 -1.94
C LYS A 199 17.59 -2.61 -2.54
N HIS A 200 18.29 -3.06 -3.58
CA HIS A 200 19.30 -2.28 -4.29
C HIS A 200 18.90 -2.07 -5.75
N LEU A 201 19.52 -2.74 -6.73
CA LEU A 201 19.22 -2.56 -8.16
C LEU A 201 18.36 -3.71 -8.73
N GLY A 202 18.10 -4.78 -7.98
CA GLY A 202 17.38 -5.94 -8.48
C GLY A 202 15.91 -5.68 -8.78
N VAL A 203 15.38 -6.34 -9.80
CA VAL A 203 13.93 -6.37 -10.05
C VAL A 203 13.18 -6.82 -8.80
N ASN A 204 12.06 -6.15 -8.54
CA ASN A 204 11.07 -6.54 -7.55
C ASN A 204 9.66 -6.05 -7.97
N ILE A 205 8.74 -6.99 -8.12
CA ILE A 205 7.34 -6.78 -8.49
C ILE A 205 6.46 -6.93 -7.25
N GLU A 206 5.69 -5.91 -6.92
CA GLU A 206 4.78 -5.96 -5.75
C GLU A 206 3.36 -5.50 -6.10
N GLY A 207 3.19 -4.69 -7.15
CA GLY A 207 1.88 -4.25 -7.61
C GLY A 207 1.17 -5.25 -8.51
N LEU A 208 -0.11 -5.55 -8.22
CA LEU A 208 -1.01 -6.24 -9.12
C LEU A 208 -2.43 -5.67 -8.98
N SER A 209 -3.07 -5.28 -10.07
CA SER A 209 -4.46 -4.79 -10.08
C SER A 209 -5.18 -5.27 -11.34
N ALA A 210 -6.50 -5.40 -11.30
CA ALA A 210 -7.27 -5.43 -12.55
C ALA A 210 -7.23 -4.06 -13.24
N SER A 211 -7.36 -4.05 -14.56
CA SER A 211 -7.66 -2.83 -15.30
C SER A 211 -9.08 -2.34 -14.99
N ALA A 212 -9.31 -1.04 -15.13
CA ALA A 212 -10.61 -0.41 -14.88
C ALA A 212 -11.73 -1.00 -15.77
N ASP A 213 -11.40 -1.47 -16.97
CA ASP A 213 -12.36 -2.14 -17.87
C ASP A 213 -12.54 -3.65 -17.58
N GLY A 214 -11.80 -4.19 -16.60
CA GLY A 214 -11.92 -5.57 -16.15
C GLY A 214 -11.42 -6.61 -17.16
N LYS A 215 -10.51 -6.26 -18.08
CA LYS A 215 -10.02 -7.17 -19.13
C LYS A 215 -8.57 -7.60 -18.99
N SER A 216 -7.74 -6.80 -18.34
CA SER A 216 -6.30 -7.06 -18.19
C SER A 216 -5.87 -6.94 -16.74
N LEU A 217 -4.64 -7.36 -16.45
CA LEU A 217 -3.98 -7.09 -15.18
C LEU A 217 -2.89 -6.05 -15.37
N LEU A 218 -2.76 -5.13 -14.43
CA LEU A 218 -1.66 -4.18 -14.34
C LEU A 218 -0.62 -4.72 -13.36
N ILE A 219 0.63 -4.80 -13.81
CA ILE A 219 1.77 -5.30 -13.03
C ILE A 219 2.68 -4.12 -12.70
N GLY A 220 2.87 -3.87 -11.41
CA GLY A 220 3.60 -2.73 -10.87
C GLY A 220 4.92 -3.14 -10.22
N PHE A 221 5.99 -2.41 -10.54
CA PHE A 221 7.32 -2.67 -10.00
C PHE A 221 7.60 -1.76 -8.82
N ARG A 222 8.11 -2.34 -7.72
CA ARG A 222 8.81 -1.58 -6.68
C ARG A 222 10.18 -1.15 -7.17
N ASN A 223 10.86 -2.03 -7.90
CA ASN A 223 12.19 -1.78 -8.46
C ASN A 223 12.31 -2.54 -9.78
N PRO A 224 12.96 -2.01 -10.83
CA PRO A 224 13.65 -0.71 -10.91
C PRO A 224 12.69 0.50 -11.01
N ILE A 225 13.26 1.69 -10.78
CA ILE A 225 12.57 3.00 -10.90
C ILE A 225 13.34 3.86 -11.92
N PRO A 226 13.32 3.50 -13.22
CA PRO A 226 14.11 4.18 -14.24
C PRO A 226 13.73 5.65 -14.33
N GLN A 227 14.74 6.53 -14.34
CA GLN A 227 14.54 7.99 -14.43
C GLN A 227 13.61 8.55 -13.33
N GLY A 228 13.54 7.88 -12.17
CA GLY A 228 12.70 8.29 -11.06
C GLY A 228 11.21 7.97 -11.22
N LYS A 229 10.82 7.15 -12.21
CA LYS A 229 9.43 6.75 -12.44
C LYS A 229 9.21 5.26 -12.24
N ALA A 230 8.11 4.88 -11.61
CA ALA A 230 7.73 3.50 -11.41
C ALA A 230 7.22 2.87 -12.71
N ILE A 231 7.54 1.61 -12.94
CA ILE A 231 7.08 0.84 -14.10
C ILE A 231 5.72 0.23 -13.78
N LEU A 232 4.76 0.41 -14.68
CA LEU A 232 3.48 -0.28 -14.69
C LEU A 232 3.21 -0.81 -16.10
N ILE A 233 2.82 -2.07 -16.24
CA ILE A 233 2.56 -2.68 -17.55
C ILE A 233 1.32 -3.57 -17.51
N ALA A 234 0.50 -3.52 -18.57
CA ALA A 234 -0.70 -4.32 -18.66
C ALA A 234 -0.40 -5.69 -19.31
N LEU A 235 -0.82 -6.77 -18.65
CA LEU A 235 -0.93 -8.11 -19.18
C LEU A 235 -2.35 -8.34 -19.71
N ASN A 236 -2.47 -8.44 -21.03
CA ASN A 236 -3.75 -8.43 -21.75
C ASN A 236 -4.47 -9.79 -21.78
N ASN A 237 -3.75 -10.88 -21.57
CA ASN A 237 -4.27 -12.25 -21.68
C ASN A 237 -3.98 -13.12 -20.43
N PRO A 238 -4.19 -12.63 -19.20
CA PRO A 238 -3.75 -13.30 -17.98
C PRO A 238 -4.35 -14.70 -17.82
N MET A 239 -5.61 -14.89 -18.25
CA MET A 239 -6.29 -16.19 -18.23
C MET A 239 -5.64 -17.22 -19.15
N SER A 240 -5.33 -16.86 -20.40
CA SER A 240 -4.67 -17.79 -21.33
C SER A 240 -3.24 -18.10 -20.91
N VAL A 241 -2.55 -17.17 -20.25
CA VAL A 241 -1.23 -17.43 -19.64
C VAL A 241 -1.33 -18.54 -18.59
N VAL A 242 -2.27 -18.46 -17.66
CA VAL A 242 -2.37 -19.46 -16.56
C VAL A 242 -3.06 -20.76 -16.98
N LEU A 243 -4.09 -20.72 -17.82
CA LEU A 243 -4.86 -21.90 -18.22
C LEU A 243 -4.19 -22.70 -19.34
N GLU A 244 -3.66 -22.00 -20.35
CA GLU A 244 -3.20 -22.61 -21.60
C GLU A 244 -1.67 -22.56 -21.72
N GLY A 245 -0.98 -21.78 -20.89
CA GLY A 245 0.46 -21.59 -20.99
C GLY A 245 0.88 -20.76 -22.21
N LEU A 246 -0.02 -19.92 -22.75
CA LEU A 246 0.32 -19.02 -23.84
C LEU A 246 1.31 -17.95 -23.40
N ALA A 247 2.06 -17.41 -24.36
CA ALA A 247 2.93 -16.27 -24.12
C ALA A 247 2.13 -15.05 -23.61
N PRO A 248 2.64 -14.33 -22.59
CA PRO A 248 2.09 -13.06 -22.17
C PRO A 248 2.02 -12.04 -23.30
N SER A 249 0.85 -11.41 -23.46
CA SER A 249 0.65 -10.27 -24.34
C SER A 249 0.66 -9.01 -23.48
N PHE A 250 1.70 -8.19 -23.66
CA PHE A 250 1.83 -6.93 -22.93
C PHE A 250 1.42 -5.73 -23.78
N SER A 251 0.83 -4.74 -23.13
CA SER A 251 0.70 -3.39 -23.68
C SER A 251 1.99 -2.59 -23.48
N SER A 252 2.10 -1.42 -24.11
CA SER A 252 3.22 -0.51 -23.82
C SER A 252 3.24 -0.13 -22.32
N PRO A 253 4.42 -0.13 -21.68
CA PRO A 253 4.53 0.23 -20.27
C PRO A 253 4.22 1.71 -20.04
N LEU A 254 3.65 1.99 -18.88
CA LEU A 254 3.50 3.33 -18.33
C LEU A 254 4.60 3.57 -17.29
N PHE A 255 5.05 4.83 -17.23
CA PHE A 255 6.05 5.28 -16.27
C PHE A 255 5.41 6.34 -15.38
N LEU A 256 5.05 5.95 -14.16
CA LEU A 256 4.33 6.81 -13.23
C LEU A 256 5.30 7.64 -12.40
N ASP A 257 5.08 8.95 -12.33
CA ASP A 257 5.82 9.81 -11.42
C ASP A 257 5.22 9.71 -10.01
N LEU A 258 5.83 8.86 -9.19
CA LEU A 258 5.48 8.66 -7.78
C LEU A 258 6.53 9.31 -6.87
N ASN A 259 7.12 10.43 -7.29
CA ASN A 259 8.17 11.15 -6.55
C ASN A 259 9.42 10.30 -6.29
N GLY A 260 9.85 9.50 -7.28
CA GLY A 260 11.02 8.61 -7.15
C GLY A 260 10.75 7.31 -6.38
N LEU A 261 9.48 7.01 -6.06
CA LEU A 261 9.06 5.80 -5.37
C LEU A 261 8.58 4.72 -6.36
N GLY A 262 8.68 3.45 -5.94
CA GLY A 262 8.17 2.30 -6.67
C GLY A 262 6.79 1.87 -6.14
N ILE A 263 6.09 1.04 -6.90
CA ILE A 263 4.76 0.53 -6.52
C ILE A 263 4.92 -0.65 -5.55
N ARG A 264 4.33 -0.51 -4.36
CA ARG A 264 4.23 -1.55 -3.32
C ARG A 264 2.91 -2.32 -3.43
N SER A 265 1.84 -1.60 -3.71
CA SER A 265 0.51 -2.19 -3.93
C SER A 265 -0.33 -1.23 -4.77
N ILE A 266 -1.27 -1.78 -5.54
CA ILE A 266 -2.18 -1.03 -6.40
C ILE A 266 -3.50 -1.79 -6.51
N ASP A 267 -4.62 -1.09 -6.45
CA ASP A 267 -5.93 -1.68 -6.75
C ASP A 267 -6.88 -0.61 -7.30
N TYR A 268 -7.84 -1.02 -8.13
CA TYR A 268 -8.85 -0.14 -8.70
C TYR A 268 -10.04 -0.01 -7.77
N LEU A 269 -10.32 1.22 -7.33
CA LEU A 269 -11.44 1.54 -6.45
C LEU A 269 -12.63 1.98 -7.29
N SER A 270 -13.50 1.02 -7.62
CA SER A 270 -14.65 1.25 -8.50
C SER A 270 -15.60 2.37 -8.01
N TRP A 271 -15.72 2.55 -6.70
CA TRP A 271 -16.55 3.62 -6.11
C TRP A 271 -15.93 5.02 -6.21
N LEU A 272 -14.65 5.14 -6.57
CA LEU A 272 -13.95 6.42 -6.78
C LEU A 272 -13.51 6.65 -8.24
N ASP A 273 -13.74 5.66 -9.11
CA ASP A 273 -13.29 5.62 -10.50
C ASP A 273 -11.80 5.98 -10.67
N ARG A 274 -10.96 5.35 -9.83
CA ARG A 274 -9.51 5.57 -9.82
C ARG A 274 -8.80 4.43 -9.11
N TYR A 275 -7.51 4.30 -9.35
CA TYR A 275 -6.64 3.42 -8.61
C TYR A 275 -6.15 4.10 -7.34
N LEU A 276 -5.99 3.33 -6.28
CA LEU A 276 -5.15 3.68 -5.14
C LEU A 276 -3.82 2.94 -5.27
N ILE A 277 -2.72 3.66 -5.06
CA ILE A 277 -1.36 3.12 -5.08
C ILE A 277 -0.72 3.37 -3.73
N ILE A 278 -0.15 2.33 -3.13
CA ILE A 278 0.88 2.46 -2.11
C ILE A 278 2.22 2.50 -2.83
N ALA A 279 2.94 3.60 -2.70
CA ALA A 279 4.28 3.75 -3.26
C ALA A 279 5.33 3.88 -2.16
N GLY A 280 6.49 3.28 -2.33
CA GLY A 280 7.54 3.28 -1.31
C GLY A 280 8.95 3.23 -1.89
N ALA A 281 9.94 3.57 -1.06
CA ALA A 281 11.34 3.51 -1.45
C ALA A 281 11.76 2.07 -1.74
N ARG A 282 12.66 1.90 -2.72
CA ARG A 282 13.19 0.58 -3.09
C ARG A 282 13.90 -0.13 -1.94
N ASP A 283 14.52 0.58 -1.01
CA ASP A 283 15.25 0.02 0.14
C ASP A 283 14.47 0.07 1.46
N GLY A 284 13.30 0.72 1.47
CA GLY A 284 12.51 0.96 2.68
C GLY A 284 13.04 2.09 3.57
N SER A 285 13.95 2.94 3.06
CA SER A 285 14.50 4.09 3.80
C SER A 285 13.48 5.19 4.08
N GLU A 286 12.48 5.32 3.21
CA GLU A 286 11.36 6.25 3.36
C GLU A 286 10.04 5.54 3.62
N LYS A 287 9.13 6.21 4.33
CA LYS A 287 7.77 5.72 4.55
C LYS A 287 6.99 5.69 3.24
N SER A 288 6.14 4.67 3.12
CA SER A 288 5.17 4.57 2.04
C SER A 288 4.25 5.79 1.98
N ARG A 289 3.87 6.18 0.78
CA ARG A 289 2.94 7.28 0.47
C ARG A 289 1.78 6.71 -0.34
N LEU A 290 0.62 7.37 -0.24
CA LEU A 290 -0.57 6.99 -0.99
C LEU A 290 -0.76 7.92 -2.17
N PHE A 291 -1.14 7.35 -3.31
CA PHE A 291 -1.45 8.10 -4.53
C PHE A 291 -2.77 7.63 -5.11
N TYR A 292 -3.54 8.57 -5.65
CA TYR A 292 -4.57 8.26 -6.63
C TYR A 292 -3.97 8.30 -8.02
N TRP A 293 -4.49 7.42 -8.88
CA TRP A 293 -4.15 7.40 -10.28
C TRP A 293 -5.40 7.20 -11.13
N SER A 294 -5.61 8.03 -12.15
CA SER A 294 -6.82 7.98 -12.99
C SER A 294 -6.76 6.97 -14.14
N GLY A 295 -5.65 6.25 -14.32
CA GLY A 295 -5.45 5.32 -15.44
C GLY A 295 -4.65 5.89 -16.61
N VAL A 296 -4.26 7.17 -16.57
CA VAL A 296 -3.38 7.81 -17.57
C VAL A 296 -2.11 8.35 -16.91
N ALA A 297 -0.98 8.39 -17.62
CA ALA A 297 0.34 8.64 -17.02
C ALA A 297 0.42 9.94 -16.20
N GLU A 298 -0.21 11.01 -16.67
CA GLU A 298 -0.25 12.33 -16.01
C GLU A 298 -1.31 12.43 -14.90
N GLY A 299 -2.11 11.37 -14.72
CA GLY A 299 -3.25 11.32 -13.81
C GLY A 299 -2.92 10.93 -12.38
N VAL A 300 -1.68 11.12 -11.94
CA VAL A 300 -1.20 10.76 -10.60
C VAL A 300 -1.37 11.94 -9.64
N GLN A 301 -1.92 11.68 -8.45
CA GLN A 301 -2.09 12.65 -7.39
C GLN A 301 -1.70 12.05 -6.04
N GLU A 302 -0.72 12.62 -5.35
CA GLU A 302 -0.37 12.20 -3.99
C GLU A 302 -1.45 12.61 -2.97
N LEU A 303 -1.78 11.70 -2.04
CA LEU A 303 -2.70 11.97 -0.94
C LEU A 303 -1.91 12.55 0.25
N GLY A 304 -2.35 13.70 0.77
CA GLY A 304 -1.74 14.38 1.93
C GLY A 304 -1.88 13.65 3.28
N HIS A 305 -2.35 12.41 3.30
CA HIS A 305 -2.65 11.63 4.51
C HIS A 305 -1.43 10.99 5.18
N GLN A 306 -0.21 11.40 4.80
CA GLN A 306 1.05 10.87 5.33
C GLN A 306 1.14 10.92 6.87
N VAL A 307 0.46 11.88 7.52
CA VAL A 307 0.49 12.05 8.98
C VAL A 307 -0.08 10.83 9.71
N LEU A 308 -1.04 10.12 9.11
CA LEU A 308 -1.64 8.91 9.68
C LEU A 308 -0.73 7.68 9.57
N LEU A 309 0.30 7.75 8.72
CA LEU A 309 1.29 6.69 8.51
C LEU A 309 2.55 6.86 9.38
N LYS A 310 2.61 7.85 10.28
CA LYS A 310 3.83 8.08 11.09
C LYS A 310 4.27 6.86 11.91
N SER A 311 3.33 6.02 12.38
CA SER A 311 3.60 4.77 13.11
C SER A 311 3.32 3.50 12.28
N TRP A 312 3.08 3.65 10.97
CA TRP A 312 2.63 2.59 10.07
C TRP A 312 3.32 2.67 8.71
N ASN A 313 3.93 1.57 8.26
CA ASN A 313 4.43 1.49 6.89
C ASN A 313 3.62 0.42 6.17
N PRO A 314 2.49 0.77 5.54
CA PRO A 314 1.70 -0.22 4.85
C PRO A 314 2.45 -0.68 3.60
N GLU A 315 2.41 -1.97 3.34
CA GLU A 315 2.95 -2.58 2.13
C GLU A 315 1.83 -3.04 1.19
N THR A 316 0.67 -3.38 1.75
CA THR A 316 -0.50 -3.80 0.97
C THR A 316 -1.82 -3.31 1.59
N PHE A 317 -2.93 -3.52 0.89
CA PHE A 317 -4.26 -3.15 1.37
C PHE A 317 -5.36 -4.04 0.77
N SER A 318 -6.55 -3.97 1.34
CA SER A 318 -7.76 -4.52 0.73
C SER A 318 -8.83 -3.45 0.58
N ALA A 319 -9.40 -3.39 -0.61
CA ALA A 319 -10.56 -2.57 -0.96
C ALA A 319 -11.85 -3.27 -0.55
N PHE A 320 -12.72 -2.61 0.22
CA PHE A 320 -14.06 -3.11 0.59
C PHE A 320 -15.14 -2.20 -0.06
N PRO A 321 -15.55 -2.48 -1.32
CA PRO A 321 -16.48 -1.61 -2.06
C PRO A 321 -17.79 -1.33 -1.35
N GLU A 322 -18.43 -2.35 -0.79
CA GLU A 322 -19.71 -2.24 -0.05
C GLU A 322 -19.60 -1.37 1.20
N ARG A 323 -18.38 -1.20 1.73
CA ARG A 323 -18.09 -0.30 2.86
C ARG A 323 -17.59 1.07 2.42
N SER A 324 -17.24 1.23 1.13
CA SER A 324 -16.51 2.40 0.59
C SER A 324 -15.27 2.75 1.42
N ARG A 325 -14.57 1.72 1.91
CA ARG A 325 -13.39 1.84 2.77
C ARG A 325 -12.30 0.88 2.32
N ILE A 326 -11.09 1.17 2.76
CA ILE A 326 -9.96 0.26 2.63
C ILE A 326 -9.47 -0.16 4.01
N GLN A 327 -8.80 -1.30 4.07
CA GLN A 327 -7.96 -1.66 5.20
C GLN A 327 -6.51 -1.75 4.74
N LEU A 328 -5.65 -0.90 5.29
CA LEU A 328 -4.21 -0.90 5.04
C LEU A 328 -3.54 -1.92 5.95
N TYR A 329 -2.57 -2.68 5.46
CA TYR A 329 -1.85 -3.69 6.25
C TYR A 329 -0.36 -3.38 6.31
N SER A 330 0.23 -3.52 7.50
CA SER A 330 1.67 -3.28 7.71
C SER A 330 2.51 -4.54 7.56
N ASP A 331 3.72 -4.39 7.03
CA ASP A 331 4.87 -5.26 7.34
C ASP A 331 5.25 -5.04 8.81
N ASP A 332 5.03 -6.07 9.62
CA ASP A 332 5.41 -6.11 11.02
C ASP A 332 6.48 -7.17 11.30
N GLY A 333 7.13 -7.75 10.29
CA GLY A 333 8.11 -8.83 10.42
C GLY A 333 9.29 -8.45 11.29
N THR A 334 9.71 -7.19 11.22
CA THR A 334 10.80 -6.63 12.04
C THR A 334 10.32 -6.02 13.37
N ARG A 335 9.00 -5.93 13.60
CA ARG A 335 8.44 -5.44 14.86
C ARG A 335 8.85 -6.39 15.99
N LEU A 336 9.40 -5.82 17.07
CA LEU A 336 9.81 -6.60 18.23
C LEU A 336 8.59 -7.01 19.08
N LEU A 337 8.40 -8.31 19.23
CA LEU A 337 7.34 -8.94 20.02
C LEU A 337 7.97 -9.86 21.07
N GLU A 338 7.23 -10.18 22.12
CA GLU A 338 7.68 -11.11 23.17
C GLU A 338 7.35 -12.57 22.82
N ASN A 339 8.36 -13.44 22.86
CA ASN A 339 8.21 -14.89 22.74
C ASN A 339 7.58 -15.50 24.02
N ALA A 340 7.38 -16.82 24.08
CA ALA A 340 6.83 -17.48 25.26
C ALA A 340 7.71 -17.34 26.53
N ALA A 341 9.01 -17.09 26.36
CA ALA A 341 9.95 -16.86 27.45
C ALA A 341 10.01 -15.39 27.93
N GLY A 342 9.26 -14.47 27.29
CA GLY A 342 9.26 -13.05 27.61
C GLY A 342 10.42 -12.26 26.98
N GLU A 343 11.17 -12.85 26.06
CA GLU A 343 12.27 -12.20 25.35
C GLU A 343 11.75 -11.50 24.09
N LYS A 344 12.31 -10.34 23.77
CA LYS A 344 11.96 -9.60 22.56
C LYS A 344 12.68 -10.16 21.33
N CYS A 345 11.93 -10.55 20.31
CA CYS A 345 12.46 -10.92 19.00
C CYS A 345 11.61 -10.30 17.88
N GLU A 346 12.19 -10.20 16.69
CA GLU A 346 11.45 -9.79 15.49
C GLU A 346 10.29 -10.76 15.25
N CYS A 347 9.11 -10.24 14.91
CA CYS A 347 7.90 -11.03 14.69
C CYS A 347 8.15 -12.24 13.78
N LYS A 348 8.85 -12.05 12.66
CA LYS A 348 9.10 -13.14 11.70
C LYS A 348 10.01 -14.24 12.24
N LYS A 349 10.86 -13.89 13.21
CA LYS A 349 11.77 -14.81 13.93
C LYS A 349 11.11 -15.47 15.14
N LEU A 350 9.85 -15.15 15.48
CA LEU A 350 9.13 -15.85 16.53
C LEU A 350 9.02 -17.35 16.20
N PRO A 351 9.37 -18.23 17.14
CA PRO A 351 9.17 -19.66 16.96
C PRO A 351 7.70 -20.05 17.07
N GLU A 352 6.87 -19.28 17.79
CA GLU A 352 5.46 -19.56 18.00
C GLU A 352 4.56 -18.88 16.95
N PRO A 353 3.98 -19.61 15.99
CA PRO A 353 3.17 -19.02 14.94
C PRO A 353 1.94 -18.27 15.47
N GLU A 354 1.33 -18.71 16.56
CA GLU A 354 0.17 -18.07 17.17
C GLU A 354 0.48 -16.70 17.79
N ARG A 355 1.76 -16.40 18.04
CA ARG A 355 2.21 -15.09 18.51
C ARG A 355 2.56 -14.13 17.39
N LYS A 356 2.84 -14.65 16.19
CA LYS A 356 3.04 -13.84 14.99
C LYS A 356 1.76 -13.04 14.71
N ARG A 357 1.92 -11.75 14.42
CA ARG A 357 0.80 -10.86 14.15
C ARG A 357 1.21 -9.69 13.28
N PHE A 358 0.28 -9.27 12.44
CA PHE A 358 0.34 -8.04 11.66
C PHE A 358 -0.83 -7.14 12.02
N ARG A 359 -0.68 -5.84 11.77
CA ARG A 359 -1.73 -4.87 12.03
C ARG A 359 -2.48 -4.47 10.76
N GLY A 360 -3.77 -4.20 10.91
CA GLY A 360 -4.64 -3.62 9.89
C GLY A 360 -5.23 -2.29 10.35
N LEU A 361 -5.20 -1.27 9.49
CA LEU A 361 -5.70 0.07 9.77
C LEU A 361 -6.87 0.37 8.85
N TRP A 362 -8.06 0.59 9.41
CA TRP A 362 -9.18 1.05 8.60
C TRP A 362 -9.00 2.50 8.18
N PHE A 363 -9.23 2.75 6.90
CA PHE A 363 -9.08 4.06 6.30
C PHE A 363 -10.27 4.38 5.40
N SER A 364 -10.87 5.55 5.62
CA SER A 364 -11.95 6.08 4.78
C SER A 364 -11.34 7.04 3.77
N LEU A 365 -11.68 6.81 2.50
CA LEU A 365 -11.26 7.64 1.38
C LEU A 365 -12.44 8.58 1.06
N GLU A 366 -12.52 9.70 1.78
CA GLU A 366 -13.47 10.81 1.52
C GLU A 366 -12.84 11.88 0.62
#